data_AF-A0A6A7KGZ4-F1
#
_entry.id   AF-A0A6A7KGZ4-F1
#
_cell.length_a   1.000
_cell.length_b   1.000
_cell.length_c   1.000
_cell.angle_alpha   90.00
_cell.angle_beta   90.00
_cell.angle_gamma   90.00
#
_symmetry.space_group_name_H-M   'P 1'
#
loop_
_entity.id
_entity.type
_entity.pdbx_description
1 polymer ?
#
loop_
_entity_poly.entity_id
_entity_poly.type
_entity_poly.pdbx_seq_one_letter_code
_entity_poly.pdbx_strand_id
1 'polypeptide(L)'
;MQLPDITPIEENIVCTKKQELLTLIYNAFSNHGFSGVFLKIFTKDEKEKYYATIMLDRKKLLAAQVDLLNSKKRLTGKDSIETLKKILDYPLVVDLYGLDEISLKLSITDNLEIYNATPKVELKKLFGESKIEDTELLEKEKLLERVLEKREEKQAKVEPQETVQKDTEKEVPPKSEEEQVPEEIPKVEKKPDSPGSPDIEVEVVGGEIFKPILQEYGEEILEEIKTLDGVSIKKMELIGEVGSGVIYLRVNIYGTSEKDKSSREALEKRVLYFVNKHLPVIWRKAGLKPILNNAQARIIAPGEPEEEKKEKEEVVVPRRVESNIIVEAHESIKPYFSTYARVIFKDIQSAGIDIEKMLLDIKGRREHEINLTLWGKASGISKEEAEGVVNKILRQHAREIGRALNKYVTVHRVELHLEEENVSGVAEQIISKKEELEKEIEKLLREAGVEELSYITEEKKREIEETLLKTKIVPAIEEMRRRLQRELTELPNSVFRWMNFDWEFKGGTVLVDLEASFDKRSTLLGIISDERVREDVMKVMEKVIREVSAEHNIPIKLRNAEIKIR
;
A
#
# COMPACT_ATOMS: atom_id res chain seq x y z
N MET A 1 5.38 5.00 25.30
CA MET A 1 6.72 4.54 24.89
C MET A 1 7.38 5.63 24.07
N GLN A 2 8.71 5.71 24.07
CA GLN A 2 9.44 6.58 23.16
C GLN A 2 9.42 5.95 21.77
N LEU A 3 9.00 6.72 20.77
CA LEU A 3 9.06 6.36 19.36
C LEU A 3 10.39 6.91 18.81
N PRO A 4 11.14 6.16 17.97
CA PRO A 4 12.25 6.74 17.20
C PRO A 4 11.74 7.81 16.20
N ASP A 5 12.61 8.70 15.74
CA ASP A 5 12.27 9.71 14.71
C ASP A 5 12.12 9.06 13.33
N ILE A 6 10.96 8.44 13.10
CA ILE A 6 10.57 7.79 11.84
C ILE A 6 9.16 8.21 11.42
N THR A 7 8.96 8.33 10.12
CA THR A 7 7.62 8.55 9.55
C THR A 7 6.76 7.28 9.67
N PRO A 8 5.48 7.39 10.04
CA PRO A 8 4.56 6.27 9.97
C PRO A 8 4.37 5.82 8.51
N ILE A 9 4.08 4.53 8.34
CA ILE A 9 3.67 3.93 7.08
C ILE A 9 2.20 4.26 6.82
N GLU A 10 1.37 4.15 7.87
CA GLU A 10 -0.04 4.52 7.85
C GLU A 10 -0.40 5.24 9.15
N GLU A 11 -1.25 6.27 9.06
CA GLU A 11 -1.74 7.06 10.20
C GLU A 11 -3.26 7.01 10.28
N ASN A 12 -3.81 7.07 11.49
CA ASN A 12 -5.25 7.18 11.76
C ASN A 12 -6.11 6.09 11.10
N ILE A 13 -5.57 4.88 10.91
CA ILE A 13 -6.28 3.76 10.28
C ILE A 13 -7.33 3.21 11.25
N VAL A 14 -8.56 3.09 10.78
CA VAL A 14 -9.66 2.55 11.59
C VAL A 14 -9.76 1.04 11.38
N CYS A 15 -9.38 0.25 12.38
CA CYS A 15 -9.63 -1.19 12.40
C CYS A 15 -10.91 -1.45 13.21
N THR A 16 -11.96 -1.90 12.55
CA THR A 16 -13.24 -2.27 13.19
C THR A 16 -13.21 -3.67 13.81
N LYS A 17 -12.30 -4.52 13.34
CA LYS A 17 -12.07 -5.89 13.82
C LYS A 17 -10.59 -6.14 14.10
N LYS A 18 -10.30 -6.99 15.09
CA LYS A 18 -8.92 -7.39 15.43
C LYS A 18 -8.16 -8.05 14.26
N GLN A 19 -8.86 -8.70 13.34
CA GLN A 19 -8.28 -9.27 12.12
C GLN A 19 -7.75 -8.20 11.16
N GLU A 20 -8.41 -7.04 11.06
CA GLU A 20 -7.97 -5.94 10.19
C GLU A 20 -6.63 -5.38 10.68
N LEU A 21 -6.47 -5.22 12.00
CA LEU A 21 -5.19 -4.87 12.62
C LEU A 21 -4.12 -5.96 12.40
N LEU A 22 -4.49 -7.24 12.49
CA LEU A 22 -3.55 -8.34 12.24
C LEU A 22 -3.07 -8.36 10.78
N THR A 23 -3.96 -8.12 9.82
CA THR A 23 -3.64 -7.97 8.40
C THR A 23 -2.75 -6.76 8.16
N LEU A 24 -3.05 -5.61 8.78
CA LEU A 24 -2.21 -4.39 8.73
C LEU A 24 -0.76 -4.68 9.17
N ILE A 25 -0.59 -5.43 10.26
CA ILE A 25 0.70 -5.85 10.79
C ILE A 25 1.44 -6.78 9.82
N TYR A 26 0.76 -7.78 9.23
CA TYR A 26 1.38 -8.69 8.27
C TYR A 26 1.72 -8.02 6.94
N ASN A 27 0.91 -7.06 6.48
CA ASN A 27 1.21 -6.26 5.30
C ASN A 27 2.49 -5.44 5.52
N ALA A 28 2.66 -4.81 6.69
CA ALA A 28 3.91 -4.15 7.04
C ALA A 28 5.11 -5.13 7.02
N PHE A 29 4.98 -6.32 7.62
CA PHE A 29 6.05 -7.33 7.60
C PHE A 29 6.34 -7.94 6.22
N SER A 30 5.49 -7.72 5.22
CA SER A 30 5.73 -8.16 3.84
C SER A 30 6.82 -7.33 3.14
N ASN A 31 7.14 -6.14 3.66
CA ASN A 31 8.31 -5.39 3.23
C ASN A 31 9.58 -5.97 3.89
N HIS A 32 10.49 -6.50 3.07
CA HIS A 32 11.75 -7.10 3.54
C HIS A 32 12.63 -6.15 4.36
N GLY A 33 12.48 -4.83 4.21
CA GLY A 33 13.20 -3.82 4.99
C GLY A 33 12.77 -3.70 6.46
N PHE A 34 11.62 -4.26 6.86
CA PHE A 34 11.14 -4.16 8.25
C PHE A 34 11.37 -5.44 9.06
N SER A 35 12.10 -5.29 10.16
CA SER A 35 12.38 -6.33 11.16
C SER A 35 11.38 -6.30 12.31
N GLY A 36 10.77 -5.13 12.58
CA GLY A 36 9.76 -4.92 13.61
C GLY A 36 8.69 -3.91 13.18
N VAL A 37 7.66 -3.78 13.99
CA VAL A 37 6.59 -2.78 13.82
C VAL A 37 6.30 -2.12 15.17
N PHE A 38 6.10 -0.81 15.18
CA PHE A 38 5.61 -0.05 16.31
C PHE A 38 4.21 0.47 16.00
N LEU A 39 3.29 0.38 16.95
CA LEU A 39 1.90 0.80 16.80
C LEU A 39 1.50 1.75 17.92
N LYS A 40 0.79 2.82 17.56
CA LYS A 40 -0.01 3.62 18.49
C LYS A 40 -1.47 3.26 18.24
N ILE A 41 -2.17 2.81 19.27
CA ILE A 41 -3.56 2.35 19.18
C ILE A 41 -4.39 3.21 20.13
N PHE A 42 -5.34 3.96 19.59
CA PHE A 42 -6.32 4.72 20.33
C PHE A 42 -7.70 4.06 20.22
N THR A 43 -8.40 3.90 21.35
CA THR A 43 -9.77 3.41 21.39
C THR A 43 -10.47 3.85 22.68
N LYS A 44 -11.77 3.56 22.80
CA LYS A 44 -12.59 3.91 23.97
C LYS A 44 -13.65 2.84 24.22
N ASP A 45 -13.96 2.59 25.48
CA ASP A 45 -15.23 1.98 25.87
C ASP A 45 -16.16 3.04 26.50
N GLU A 46 -17.25 2.62 27.12
CA GLU A 46 -18.22 3.51 27.76
C GLU A 46 -17.67 4.28 28.97
N LYS A 47 -16.55 3.82 29.56
CA LYS A 47 -16.02 4.28 30.85
C LYS A 47 -14.62 4.89 30.73
N GLU A 48 -13.80 4.38 29.82
CA GLU A 48 -12.38 4.68 29.72
C GLU A 48 -11.94 4.91 28.28
N LYS A 49 -10.93 5.77 28.10
CA LYS A 49 -10.24 5.97 26.83
C LYS A 49 -8.85 5.39 26.94
N TYR A 50 -8.49 4.55 25.97
CA TYR A 50 -7.26 3.80 25.97
C TYR A 50 -6.31 4.33 24.90
N TYR A 51 -5.06 4.58 25.29
CA TYR A 51 -3.96 4.83 24.38
C TYR A 51 -2.88 3.77 24.62
N ALA A 52 -2.88 2.75 23.77
CA ALA A 52 -1.90 1.68 23.81
C ALA A 52 -0.73 2.00 22.87
N THR A 53 0.49 1.75 23.34
CA THR A 53 1.69 1.78 22.51
C THR A 53 2.31 0.39 22.56
N ILE A 54 2.51 -0.24 21.40
CA ILE A 54 3.04 -1.61 21.33
C ILE A 54 4.13 -1.75 20.26
N MET A 55 5.06 -2.67 20.49
CA MET A 55 6.17 -3.00 19.60
C MET A 55 6.21 -4.50 19.37
N LEU A 56 6.31 -4.91 18.11
CA LEU A 56 6.18 -6.29 17.63
C LEU A 56 7.40 -6.68 16.79
N ASP A 57 7.82 -7.94 16.87
CA ASP A 57 8.56 -8.59 15.77
C ASP A 57 7.61 -9.48 14.95
N ARG A 58 8.14 -10.14 13.91
CA ARG A 58 7.37 -11.02 13.00
C ARG A 58 6.66 -12.20 13.69
N LYS A 59 6.98 -12.52 14.95
CA LYS A 59 6.46 -13.67 15.70
C LYS A 59 5.73 -13.27 16.99
N LYS A 60 6.19 -12.26 17.73
CA LYS A 60 5.77 -11.98 19.11
C LYS A 60 5.75 -10.49 19.48
N LEU A 61 4.99 -10.19 20.53
CA LEU A 61 4.99 -8.93 21.24
C LEU A 61 6.32 -8.71 21.98
N LEU A 62 6.97 -7.57 21.72
CA LEU A 62 8.22 -7.17 22.36
C LEU A 62 7.99 -6.22 23.53
N ALA A 63 7.16 -5.19 23.38
CA ALA A 63 6.87 -4.23 24.43
C ALA A 63 5.41 -3.75 24.33
N ALA A 64 4.74 -3.56 25.47
CA ALA A 64 3.39 -3.03 25.54
C ALA A 64 3.22 -2.09 26.74
N GLN A 65 2.71 -0.90 26.44
CA GLN A 65 2.21 0.09 27.40
C GLN A 65 0.76 0.40 27.06
N VAL A 66 -0.12 0.53 28.06
CA VAL A 66 -1.48 1.05 27.87
C VAL A 66 -1.74 2.17 28.87
N ASP A 67 -2.00 3.36 28.37
CA ASP A 67 -2.39 4.52 29.17
C ASP A 67 -3.91 4.67 29.16
N LEU A 68 -4.50 4.67 30.36
CA LEU A 68 -5.91 4.94 30.59
C LEU A 68 -6.07 6.45 30.82
N LEU A 69 -6.73 7.15 29.91
CA LEU A 69 -6.67 8.62 29.84
C LEU A 69 -7.63 9.31 30.82
N ASN A 70 -8.80 8.73 31.12
CA ASN A 70 -9.74 9.28 32.09
C ASN A 70 -9.22 9.07 33.52
N SER A 71 -8.78 7.85 33.85
CA SER A 71 -8.20 7.53 35.16
C SER A 71 -6.72 7.92 35.33
N LYS A 72 -6.06 8.38 34.25
CA LYS A 72 -4.63 8.76 34.19
C LYS A 72 -3.67 7.67 34.69
N LYS A 73 -4.04 6.40 34.52
CA LYS A 73 -3.25 5.24 34.94
C LYS A 73 -2.44 4.68 33.77
N ARG A 74 -1.13 4.53 33.96
CA ARG A 74 -0.22 3.85 33.03
C ARG A 74 -0.09 2.38 33.41
N LEU A 75 -0.30 1.47 32.46
CA LEU A 75 -0.16 0.02 32.62
C LEU A 75 1.00 -0.49 31.77
N THR A 76 1.77 -1.44 32.32
CA THR A 76 2.90 -2.10 31.69
C THR A 76 2.95 -3.57 32.15
N GLY A 77 3.55 -4.45 31.35
CA GLY A 77 3.68 -5.86 31.72
C GLY A 77 2.41 -6.68 31.54
N LYS A 78 2.04 -7.51 32.52
CA LYS A 78 0.85 -8.40 32.40
C LYS A 78 -0.44 -7.59 32.24
N ASP A 79 -0.64 -6.58 33.10
CA ASP A 79 -1.79 -5.67 33.08
C ASP A 79 -1.99 -5.00 31.71
N SER A 80 -0.89 -4.64 31.02
CA SER A 80 -0.98 -4.03 29.69
C SER A 80 -1.41 -5.04 28.62
N ILE A 81 -1.02 -6.32 28.74
CA ILE A 81 -1.46 -7.38 27.81
C ILE A 81 -2.92 -7.76 28.03
N GLU A 82 -3.36 -7.88 29.29
CA GLU A 82 -4.77 -8.16 29.60
C GLU A 82 -5.68 -7.03 29.12
N THR A 83 -5.27 -5.78 29.35
CA THR A 83 -5.97 -4.61 28.82
C THR A 83 -5.92 -4.58 27.29
N LEU A 84 -4.78 -4.87 26.67
CA LEU A 84 -4.63 -4.93 25.21
C LEU A 84 -5.62 -5.95 24.61
N LYS A 85 -5.69 -7.16 25.18
CA LYS A 85 -6.66 -8.18 24.75
C LYS A 85 -8.10 -7.70 24.84
N LYS A 86 -8.48 -7.04 25.94
CA LYS A 86 -9.83 -6.47 26.10
C LYS A 86 -10.12 -5.40 25.03
N ILE A 87 -9.17 -4.51 24.72
CA ILE A 87 -9.43 -3.39 23.80
C ILE A 87 -9.43 -3.81 22.33
N LEU A 88 -8.79 -4.93 21.95
CA LEU A 88 -8.79 -5.45 20.58
C LEU A 88 -10.19 -5.81 20.04
N ASP A 89 -11.17 -6.02 20.92
CA ASP A 89 -12.57 -6.30 20.53
C ASP A 89 -13.41 -5.01 20.29
N TYR A 90 -12.81 -3.83 20.43
CA TYR A 90 -13.44 -2.52 20.15
C TYR A 90 -12.86 -1.89 18.87
N PRO A 91 -13.56 -0.95 18.21
CA PRO A 91 -13.00 -0.19 17.10
C PRO A 91 -11.73 0.56 17.51
N LEU A 92 -10.65 0.36 16.76
CA LEU A 92 -9.32 0.90 17.00
C LEU A 92 -9.00 1.98 15.96
N VAL A 93 -8.33 3.05 16.39
CA VAL A 93 -7.62 3.99 15.51
C VAL A 93 -6.13 3.72 15.68
N VAL A 94 -5.41 3.46 14.59
CA VAL A 94 -4.05 2.92 14.64
C VAL A 94 -3.11 3.73 13.74
N ASP A 95 -1.98 4.14 14.32
CA ASP A 95 -0.81 4.59 13.57
C ASP A 95 0.22 3.45 13.54
N LEU A 96 0.72 3.11 12.36
CA LEU A 96 1.69 2.04 12.14
C LEU A 96 3.02 2.60 11.65
N TYR A 97 4.11 2.21 12.32
CA TYR A 97 5.47 2.59 11.98
C TYR A 97 6.32 1.33 11.75
N GLY A 98 6.99 1.24 10.60
CA GLY A 98 7.93 0.15 10.30
C GLY A 98 9.28 0.39 10.96
N LEU A 99 9.86 -0.65 11.56
CA LEU A 99 11.19 -0.61 12.16
C LEU A 99 12.13 -1.50 11.35
N ASP A 100 13.16 -0.92 10.75
CA ASP A 100 14.32 -1.70 10.29
C ASP A 100 15.11 -2.29 11.46
N GLU A 101 16.12 -3.10 11.20
CA GLU A 101 16.86 -3.80 12.25
C GLU A 101 17.56 -2.85 13.24
N ILE A 102 18.03 -1.70 12.76
CA ILE A 102 18.74 -0.70 13.58
C ILE A 102 17.73 0.06 14.44
N SER A 103 16.66 0.57 13.82
CA SER A 103 15.56 1.30 14.47
C SER A 103 14.86 0.42 15.52
N LEU A 104 14.72 -0.88 15.27
CA LEU A 104 14.19 -1.83 16.24
C LEU A 104 15.10 -1.98 17.46
N LYS A 105 16.42 -2.15 17.26
CA LYS A 105 17.39 -2.25 18.37
C LYS A 105 17.45 -0.96 19.19
N LEU A 106 17.44 0.20 18.54
CA LEU A 106 17.36 1.51 19.21
C LEU A 106 16.06 1.63 20.01
N SER A 107 14.90 1.34 19.39
CA SER A 107 13.60 1.39 20.07
C SER A 107 13.50 0.48 21.29
N ILE A 108 14.09 -0.72 21.24
CA ILE A 108 14.18 -1.65 22.38
C ILE A 108 15.05 -1.05 23.49
N THR A 109 16.14 -0.38 23.12
CA THR A 109 17.08 0.26 24.07
C THR A 109 16.42 1.44 24.78
N ASP A 110 15.74 2.32 24.03
CA ASP A 110 15.01 3.49 24.56
C ASP A 110 13.80 3.12 25.42
N ASN A 111 13.28 1.88 25.29
CA ASN A 111 12.14 1.38 26.03
C ASN A 111 12.47 0.14 26.88
N LEU A 112 13.73 -0.02 27.31
CA LEU A 112 14.25 -1.24 27.93
C LEU A 112 13.45 -1.72 29.15
N GLU A 113 13.00 -0.79 30.01
CA GLU A 113 12.16 -1.10 31.18
C GLU A 113 10.84 -1.76 30.79
N ILE A 114 10.17 -1.22 29.77
CA ILE A 114 8.87 -1.69 29.27
C ILE A 114 9.07 -3.01 28.51
N TYR A 115 10.14 -3.13 27.73
CA TYR A 115 10.54 -4.38 27.09
C TYR A 115 10.78 -5.49 28.11
N ASN A 116 11.49 -5.21 29.22
CA ASN A 116 11.75 -6.21 30.25
C ASN A 116 10.49 -6.58 31.06
N ALA A 117 9.61 -5.60 31.33
CA ALA A 117 8.35 -5.84 32.02
C ALA A 117 7.32 -6.63 31.18
N THR A 118 7.36 -6.51 29.84
CA THR A 118 6.36 -7.09 28.93
C THR A 118 6.58 -8.59 28.67
N PRO A 119 5.63 -9.48 29.03
CA PRO A 119 5.67 -10.88 28.63
C PRO A 119 5.68 -11.04 27.10
N LYS A 120 6.60 -11.86 26.59
CA LYS A 120 6.74 -12.10 25.14
C LYS A 120 5.67 -13.08 24.65
N VAL A 121 4.51 -12.57 24.26
CA VAL A 121 3.38 -13.37 23.77
C VAL A 121 3.40 -13.42 22.24
N GLU A 122 3.28 -14.61 21.66
CA GLU A 122 3.13 -14.79 20.20
C GLU A 122 1.91 -14.05 19.64
N LEU A 123 2.01 -13.53 18.42
CA LEU A 123 0.90 -12.85 17.75
C LEU A 123 -0.36 -13.73 17.68
N LYS A 124 -0.23 -15.00 17.28
CA LYS A 124 -1.34 -15.98 17.25
C LYS A 124 -2.07 -16.08 18.61
N LYS A 125 -1.34 -16.03 19.73
CA LYS A 125 -1.86 -16.09 21.12
C LYS A 125 -2.38 -14.74 21.67
N LEU A 126 -2.03 -13.63 21.02
CA LEU A 126 -2.51 -12.30 21.38
C LEU A 126 -3.87 -12.01 20.74
N PHE A 127 -4.02 -12.29 19.45
CA PHE A 127 -5.24 -12.03 18.67
C PHE A 127 -6.28 -13.17 18.79
N GLY A 128 -5.86 -14.37 19.17
CA GLY A 128 -6.76 -15.47 19.57
C GLY A 128 -7.44 -16.17 18.40
N GLU A 129 -6.68 -16.46 17.34
CA GLU A 129 -7.19 -17.18 16.16
C GLU A 129 -6.52 -18.53 15.97
N SER A 130 -7.33 -19.57 16.11
CA SER A 130 -7.10 -20.91 15.57
C SER A 130 -8.07 -21.14 14.41
N LYS A 131 -7.91 -20.40 13.30
CA LYS A 131 -8.59 -20.58 12.00
C LYS A 131 -8.05 -19.65 10.92
N ILE A 132 -6.83 -19.93 10.47
CA ILE A 132 -6.37 -19.66 9.10
C ILE A 132 -5.88 -21.02 8.58
N GLU A 133 -6.02 -21.27 7.28
CA GLU A 133 -5.82 -22.57 6.62
C GLU A 133 -4.34 -23.00 6.63
N ASP A 134 -3.89 -23.50 7.78
CA ASP A 134 -2.51 -23.93 8.06
C ASP A 134 -2.32 -25.46 7.97
N THR A 135 -3.28 -26.21 7.41
CA THR A 135 -3.18 -27.68 7.30
C THR A 135 -1.99 -28.15 6.46
N GLU A 136 -1.61 -27.43 5.40
CA GLU A 136 -0.46 -27.84 4.57
C GLU A 136 0.91 -27.42 5.11
N LEU A 137 0.99 -26.30 5.84
CA LEU A 137 2.26 -25.82 6.40
C LEU A 137 2.59 -26.49 7.73
N LEU A 138 1.58 -26.64 8.61
CA LEU A 138 1.77 -27.18 9.96
C LEU A 138 1.88 -28.71 9.96
N GLU A 139 1.37 -29.41 8.94
CA GLU A 139 1.71 -30.82 8.70
C GLU A 139 3.13 -31.00 8.13
N LYS A 140 3.60 -30.09 7.25
CA LYS A 140 4.99 -30.11 6.76
C LYS A 140 6.00 -29.82 7.87
N GLU A 141 5.74 -28.86 8.76
CA GLU A 141 6.56 -28.61 9.95
C GLU A 141 6.55 -29.81 10.91
N LYS A 142 5.39 -30.41 11.22
CA LYS A 142 5.33 -31.60 12.10
C LYS A 142 5.95 -32.86 11.47
N LEU A 143 5.96 -32.98 10.14
CA LEU A 143 6.71 -34.03 9.44
C LEU A 143 8.22 -33.76 9.52
N LEU A 144 8.67 -32.51 9.39
CA LEU A 144 10.06 -32.12 9.56
C LEU A 144 10.56 -32.35 11.01
N GLU A 145 9.80 -31.92 12.02
CA GLU A 145 10.13 -32.18 13.44
C GLU A 145 10.23 -33.68 13.73
N ARG A 146 9.26 -34.51 13.28
CA ARG A 146 9.33 -35.98 13.45
C ARG A 146 10.46 -36.64 12.67
N VAL A 147 10.96 -36.04 11.60
CA VAL A 147 12.13 -36.53 10.84
C VAL A 147 13.44 -36.09 11.51
N LEU A 148 13.46 -34.92 12.15
CA LEU A 148 14.59 -34.43 12.95
C LEU A 148 14.73 -35.21 14.27
N GLU A 149 13.65 -35.39 15.04
CA GLU A 149 13.65 -36.23 16.25
C GLU A 149 14.10 -37.67 15.94
N LYS A 150 13.61 -38.27 14.84
CA LYS A 150 14.07 -39.61 14.38
C LYS A 150 15.49 -39.64 13.83
N ARG A 151 16.13 -38.49 13.59
CA ARG A 151 17.56 -38.38 13.25
C ARG A 151 18.40 -38.24 14.52
N GLU A 152 17.97 -37.42 15.47
CA GLU A 152 18.66 -37.23 16.75
C GLU A 152 18.61 -38.47 17.64
N GLU A 153 17.45 -39.14 17.76
CA GLU A 153 17.34 -40.42 18.50
C GLU A 153 18.19 -41.54 17.88
N LYS A 154 18.49 -41.48 16.57
CA LYS A 154 19.33 -42.47 15.87
C LYS A 154 20.83 -42.22 15.96
N GLN A 155 21.29 -41.11 16.53
CA GLN A 155 22.70 -40.88 16.83
C GLN A 155 23.08 -41.12 18.30
N ALA A 156 22.10 -41.46 19.16
CA ALA A 156 22.28 -41.57 20.60
C ALA A 156 21.86 -42.92 21.22
N LYS A 157 22.24 -44.06 20.61
CA LYS A 157 22.57 -45.34 21.31
C LYS A 157 22.99 -46.46 20.36
N VAL A 158 24.07 -47.14 20.70
CA VAL A 158 24.49 -48.43 20.10
C VAL A 158 24.37 -49.52 21.16
N GLU A 159 23.39 -50.41 20.95
CA GLU A 159 23.33 -51.84 21.35
C GLU A 159 23.37 -52.30 22.83
N PRO A 160 23.00 -53.57 23.14
CA PRO A 160 22.21 -54.56 22.37
C PRO A 160 21.09 -55.29 23.19
N GLN A 161 20.50 -56.33 22.55
CA GLN A 161 19.70 -57.46 23.09
C GLN A 161 18.18 -57.24 23.31
N GLU A 162 17.34 -57.92 22.50
CA GLU A 162 16.55 -59.13 22.84
C GLU A 162 15.16 -58.77 23.45
N THR A 163 14.02 -59.43 23.19
CA THR A 163 13.63 -60.55 22.31
C THR A 163 12.09 -60.60 22.15
N VAL A 164 11.59 -61.24 21.07
CA VAL A 164 10.43 -62.20 21.08
C VAL A 164 8.95 -61.71 21.11
N GLN A 165 8.23 -62.13 20.04
CA GLN A 165 6.82 -62.58 19.94
C GLN A 165 5.64 -61.58 20.08
N LYS A 166 4.76 -61.47 19.06
CA LYS A 166 3.41 -62.11 18.87
C LYS A 166 2.27 -61.36 19.57
N ASP A 167 1.00 -61.38 19.14
CA ASP A 167 0.26 -62.03 18.02
C ASP A 167 -0.74 -60.97 17.48
N THR A 168 -1.11 -60.92 16.19
CA THR A 168 -2.30 -61.55 15.57
C THR A 168 -3.63 -61.19 16.28
N GLU A 169 -4.55 -60.39 15.70
CA GLU A 169 -5.77 -60.80 14.96
C GLU A 169 -6.37 -59.53 14.24
N LYS A 170 -6.78 -59.49 12.95
CA LYS A 170 -8.08 -59.92 12.31
C LYS A 170 -9.35 -59.35 13.01
N GLU A 171 -10.47 -58.96 12.36
CA GLU A 171 -11.04 -58.91 10.99
C GLU A 171 -12.08 -57.73 11.00
N VAL A 172 -12.31 -56.85 10.00
CA VAL A 172 -12.91 -56.98 8.62
C VAL A 172 -14.46 -57.19 8.65
N PRO A 173 -15.32 -56.49 7.83
CA PRO A 173 -15.88 -55.14 8.09
C PRO A 173 -17.42 -55.12 8.38
N PRO A 174 -18.44 -55.09 7.46
CA PRO A 174 -18.74 -54.32 6.22
C PRO A 174 -20.10 -53.53 6.18
N LYS A 175 -20.18 -52.43 5.38
CA LYS A 175 -21.42 -51.82 4.76
C LYS A 175 -22.51 -51.21 5.70
N SER A 176 -23.44 -50.33 5.29
CA SER A 176 -23.98 -49.94 3.96
C SER A 176 -24.50 -48.48 3.88
N GLU A 177 -24.48 -47.92 2.67
CA GLU A 177 -25.49 -47.10 1.95
C GLU A 177 -26.59 -46.33 2.73
N GLU A 178 -26.80 -45.05 2.40
CA GLU A 178 -28.08 -44.57 1.79
C GLU A 178 -27.92 -43.22 1.07
N GLU A 179 -28.75 -42.96 0.05
CA GLU A 179 -28.78 -41.74 -0.76
C GLU A 179 -29.64 -40.63 -0.14
N GLN A 180 -29.36 -39.35 -0.45
CA GLN A 180 -30.43 -38.38 -0.64
C GLN A 180 -30.04 -37.18 -1.53
N VAL A 181 -31.08 -36.59 -2.11
CA VAL A 181 -31.10 -35.70 -3.29
C VAL A 181 -30.99 -34.21 -2.86
N PRO A 182 -30.52 -33.27 -3.72
CA PRO A 182 -30.41 -31.85 -3.35
C PRO A 182 -31.78 -31.19 -3.20
N GLU A 183 -32.02 -30.49 -2.08
CA GLU A 183 -33.20 -29.63 -1.93
C GLU A 183 -33.05 -28.31 -2.71
N GLU A 184 -34.14 -27.89 -3.35
CA GLU A 184 -34.24 -26.62 -4.06
C GLU A 184 -34.25 -25.42 -3.11
N ILE A 185 -33.65 -24.31 -3.55
CA ILE A 185 -33.74 -23.02 -2.86
C ILE A 185 -35.19 -22.49 -2.96
N PRO A 186 -35.93 -22.30 -1.86
CA PRO A 186 -37.28 -21.75 -1.93
C PRO A 186 -37.25 -20.28 -2.36
N LYS A 187 -37.98 -19.94 -3.43
CA LYS A 187 -38.39 -18.55 -3.68
C LYS A 187 -39.24 -18.07 -2.52
N VAL A 188 -38.76 -17.08 -1.78
CA VAL A 188 -39.61 -16.33 -0.83
C VAL A 188 -40.48 -15.37 -1.63
N GLU A 189 -41.67 -15.81 -2.03
CA GLU A 189 -42.77 -14.91 -2.34
C GLU A 189 -43.18 -14.17 -1.06
N LYS A 190 -42.89 -12.87 -0.96
CA LYS A 190 -43.55 -12.01 0.03
C LYS A 190 -44.90 -11.56 -0.53
N LYS A 191 -45.98 -11.89 0.21
CA LYS A 191 -47.30 -11.28 0.01
C LYS A 191 -47.28 -9.80 0.47
N PRO A 192 -48.17 -8.97 -0.07
CA PRO A 192 -48.18 -7.53 0.22
C PRO A 192 -48.88 -7.23 1.54
N ASP A 193 -48.20 -6.50 2.43
CA ASP A 193 -48.78 -5.98 3.67
C ASP A 193 -48.81 -4.45 3.67
N SER A 194 -50.03 -3.91 3.88
CA SER A 194 -50.40 -2.52 4.23
C SER A 194 -49.96 -1.35 3.32
N PRO A 195 -50.91 -0.53 2.82
CA PRO A 195 -50.57 0.73 2.15
C PRO A 195 -50.31 1.85 3.17
N GLY A 196 -49.14 2.50 3.10
CA GLY A 196 -48.96 3.84 3.69
C GLY A 196 -47.61 4.18 4.33
N SER A 197 -46.73 3.21 4.59
CA SER A 197 -45.36 3.50 5.05
C SER A 197 -44.42 3.69 3.83
N PRO A 198 -43.62 4.78 3.77
CA PRO A 198 -42.58 4.92 2.75
C PRO A 198 -41.49 3.86 2.95
N ASP A 199 -41.05 3.23 1.86
CA ASP A 199 -39.96 2.26 1.91
C ASP A 199 -38.61 2.98 2.08
N ILE A 200 -37.90 2.68 3.18
CA ILE A 200 -36.54 3.16 3.45
C ILE A 200 -35.55 2.05 3.09
N GLU A 201 -34.86 2.19 1.97
CA GLU A 201 -33.76 1.30 1.58
C GLU A 201 -32.44 1.88 2.10
N VAL A 202 -31.81 1.18 3.06
CA VAL A 202 -30.53 1.59 3.68
C VAL A 202 -29.43 0.61 3.32
N GLU A 203 -28.40 1.11 2.63
CA GLU A 203 -27.16 0.41 2.31
C GLU A 203 -25.98 1.09 3.01
N VAL A 204 -25.05 0.29 3.55
CA VAL A 204 -23.83 0.80 4.19
C VAL A 204 -22.62 0.03 3.73
N VAL A 205 -21.67 0.75 3.13
CA VAL A 205 -20.39 0.22 2.66
C VAL A 205 -19.31 0.59 3.67
N GLY A 206 -18.55 -0.40 4.15
CA GLY A 206 -17.46 -0.19 5.11
C GLY A 206 -17.86 -0.15 6.59
N GLY A 207 -19.12 -0.47 6.95
CA GLY A 207 -19.50 -0.61 8.37
C GLY A 207 -20.99 -0.82 8.64
N GLU A 208 -21.47 -2.06 8.58
CA GLU A 208 -22.90 -2.40 8.80
C GLU A 208 -23.46 -1.88 10.14
N ILE A 209 -22.62 -1.68 11.16
CA ILE A 209 -22.99 -1.12 12.46
C ILE A 209 -23.61 0.28 12.38
N PHE A 210 -23.41 1.02 11.30
CA PHE A 210 -24.00 2.35 11.09
C PHE A 210 -25.38 2.30 10.40
N LYS A 211 -25.83 1.12 9.92
CA LYS A 211 -27.14 0.95 9.27
C LYS A 211 -28.32 1.41 10.14
N PRO A 212 -28.39 1.10 11.46
CA PRO A 212 -29.46 1.61 12.32
C PRO A 212 -29.44 3.14 12.47
N ILE A 213 -28.24 3.76 12.43
CA ILE A 213 -28.07 5.21 12.59
C ILE A 213 -28.51 5.95 11.32
N LEU A 214 -28.26 5.38 10.14
CA LEU A 214 -28.78 5.94 8.89
C LEU A 214 -30.29 5.72 8.74
N GLN A 215 -30.81 4.59 9.21
CA GLN A 215 -32.25 4.34 9.24
C GLN A 215 -32.96 5.38 10.13
N GLU A 216 -32.46 5.63 11.34
CA GLU A 216 -32.99 6.66 12.24
C GLU A 216 -32.87 8.08 11.66
N TYR A 217 -31.78 8.39 10.96
CA TYR A 217 -31.63 9.65 10.21
C TYR A 217 -32.69 9.80 9.11
N GLY A 218 -33.01 8.71 8.39
CA GLY A 218 -34.11 8.68 7.42
C GLY A 218 -35.48 8.86 8.07
N GLU A 219 -35.70 8.25 9.23
CA GLU A 219 -36.91 8.40 10.02
C GLU A 219 -37.11 9.86 10.50
N GLU A 220 -36.08 10.51 11.06
CA GLU A 220 -36.13 11.95 11.43
C GLU A 220 -36.48 12.85 10.23
N ILE A 221 -35.91 12.58 9.04
CA ILE A 221 -36.26 13.32 7.80
C ILE A 221 -37.72 13.10 7.43
N LEU A 222 -38.21 11.85 7.47
CA LEU A 222 -39.59 11.53 7.11
C LEU A 222 -40.60 12.12 8.09
N GLU A 223 -40.29 12.21 9.38
CA GLU A 223 -41.12 12.92 10.35
C GLU A 223 -41.25 14.40 10.02
N GLU A 224 -40.16 15.09 9.64
CA GLU A 224 -40.27 16.50 9.28
C GLU A 224 -40.95 16.70 7.90
N ILE A 225 -40.76 15.79 6.94
CA ILE A 225 -41.50 15.84 5.65
C ILE A 225 -43.01 15.69 5.85
N LYS A 226 -43.49 14.91 6.82
CA LYS A 226 -44.94 14.81 7.14
C LYS A 226 -45.55 16.16 7.56
N THR A 227 -44.74 17.15 7.94
CA THR A 227 -45.23 18.52 8.25
C THR A 227 -45.45 19.38 7.00
N LEU A 228 -45.06 18.91 5.80
CA LEU A 228 -45.29 19.61 4.54
C LEU A 228 -46.66 19.27 3.95
N ASP A 229 -47.53 20.28 3.86
CA ASP A 229 -48.82 20.14 3.20
C ASP A 229 -48.67 19.62 1.76
N GLY A 230 -49.34 18.51 1.45
CA GLY A 230 -49.50 17.99 0.09
C GLY A 230 -48.27 17.30 -0.49
N VAL A 231 -47.40 16.70 0.33
CA VAL A 231 -46.33 15.78 -0.12
C VAL A 231 -46.55 14.41 0.51
N SER A 232 -46.44 13.35 -0.29
CA SER A 232 -46.37 11.97 0.18
C SER A 232 -45.10 11.33 -0.37
N ILE A 233 -44.22 10.84 0.50
CA ILE A 233 -43.01 10.10 0.11
C ILE A 233 -43.39 8.64 -0.12
N LYS A 234 -42.84 8.04 -1.18
CA LYS A 234 -43.00 6.62 -1.52
C LYS A 234 -41.75 5.83 -1.18
N LYS A 235 -40.59 6.33 -1.57
CA LYS A 235 -39.29 5.66 -1.41
C LYS A 235 -38.22 6.64 -0.95
N MET A 236 -37.36 6.19 -0.04
CA MET A 236 -36.12 6.86 0.34
C MET A 236 -34.97 5.86 0.24
N GLU A 237 -33.93 6.21 -0.51
CA GLU A 237 -32.70 5.44 -0.62
C GLU A 237 -31.58 6.18 0.11
N LEU A 238 -30.93 5.50 1.06
CA LEU A 238 -29.83 6.02 1.87
C LEU A 238 -28.61 5.11 1.69
N ILE A 239 -27.59 5.62 1.01
CA ILE A 239 -26.31 4.92 0.84
C ILE A 239 -25.26 5.65 1.69
N GLY A 240 -24.69 4.94 2.67
CA GLY A 240 -23.61 5.44 3.51
C GLY A 240 -22.28 4.75 3.21
N GLU A 241 -21.30 5.49 2.71
CA GLU A 241 -19.92 5.03 2.51
C GLU A 241 -19.06 5.51 3.70
N VAL A 242 -18.61 4.58 4.54
CA VAL A 242 -17.83 4.86 5.76
C VAL A 242 -16.37 5.08 5.40
N GLY A 243 -15.80 6.22 5.80
CA GLY A 243 -14.38 6.54 5.63
C GLY A 243 -13.72 6.99 6.94
N SER A 244 -12.45 7.40 6.87
CA SER A 244 -11.64 7.77 8.04
C SER A 244 -12.22 9.00 8.78
N GLY A 245 -13.01 8.76 9.84
CA GLY A 245 -13.66 9.80 10.65
C GLY A 245 -14.82 10.53 9.96
N VAL A 246 -15.23 10.08 8.77
CA VAL A 246 -16.30 10.67 7.94
C VAL A 246 -17.26 9.59 7.46
N ILE A 247 -18.49 9.97 7.16
CA ILE A 247 -19.44 9.11 6.45
C ILE A 247 -20.04 9.89 5.29
N TYR A 248 -19.80 9.39 4.09
CA TYR A 248 -20.30 9.97 2.85
C TYR A 248 -21.70 9.45 2.58
N LEU A 249 -22.61 10.35 2.23
CA LEU A 249 -24.04 10.06 2.13
C LEU A 249 -24.55 10.37 0.73
N ARG A 250 -25.30 9.43 0.16
CA ARG A 250 -26.16 9.65 -1.01
C ARG A 250 -27.59 9.43 -0.58
N VAL A 251 -28.45 10.40 -0.86
CA VAL A 251 -29.85 10.44 -0.42
C VAL A 251 -30.75 10.68 -1.62
N ASN A 252 -31.52 9.67 -2.03
CA ASN A 252 -32.56 9.84 -3.06
C ASN A 252 -33.94 9.74 -2.41
N ILE A 253 -34.81 10.70 -2.67
CA ILE A 253 -36.17 10.76 -2.11
C ILE A 253 -37.17 10.90 -3.25
N TYR A 254 -38.10 9.95 -3.33
CA TYR A 254 -39.15 9.89 -4.35
C TYR A 254 -40.51 10.08 -3.70
N GLY A 255 -41.29 11.03 -4.21
CA GLY A 255 -42.60 11.34 -3.68
C GLY A 255 -43.60 11.84 -4.72
N THR A 256 -44.83 12.04 -4.27
CA THR A 256 -45.94 12.57 -5.07
C THR A 256 -46.58 13.78 -4.41
N SER A 257 -47.06 14.72 -5.24
CA SER A 257 -47.81 15.90 -4.81
C SER A 257 -48.86 16.29 -5.84
N GLU A 258 -50.07 16.61 -5.39
CA GLU A 258 -51.17 17.14 -6.23
C GLU A 258 -50.97 18.60 -6.65
N LYS A 259 -49.90 19.26 -6.19
CA LYS A 259 -49.66 20.68 -6.45
C LYS A 259 -49.11 20.93 -7.86
N ASP A 260 -49.22 22.17 -8.31
CA ASP A 260 -48.66 22.64 -9.56
C ASP A 260 -47.13 22.45 -9.62
N LYS A 261 -46.56 22.49 -10.83
CA LYS A 261 -45.14 22.22 -11.05
C LYS A 261 -44.21 23.16 -10.24
N SER A 262 -44.54 24.45 -10.12
CA SER A 262 -43.70 25.39 -9.38
C SER A 262 -43.74 25.10 -7.87
N SER A 263 -44.89 24.66 -7.35
CA SER A 263 -45.00 24.18 -5.98
C SER A 263 -44.25 22.86 -5.75
N ARG A 264 -44.25 21.93 -6.73
CA ARG A 264 -43.48 20.67 -6.64
C ARG A 264 -41.97 20.93 -6.53
N GLU A 265 -41.41 21.78 -7.39
CA GLU A 265 -39.99 22.20 -7.32
C GLU A 265 -39.63 22.93 -6.01
N ALA A 266 -40.58 23.67 -5.43
CA ALA A 266 -40.41 24.31 -4.12
C ALA A 266 -40.43 23.30 -2.96
N LEU A 267 -41.21 22.23 -3.08
CA LEU A 267 -41.27 21.14 -2.10
C LEU A 267 -40.02 20.25 -2.17
N GLU A 268 -39.47 19.96 -3.36
CA GLU A 268 -38.19 19.26 -3.52
C GLU A 268 -37.06 19.99 -2.78
N LYS A 269 -36.99 21.33 -2.92
CA LYS A 269 -36.02 22.17 -2.19
C LYS A 269 -36.21 22.14 -0.67
N ARG A 270 -37.46 22.03 -0.17
CA ARG A 270 -37.75 21.87 1.27
C ARG A 270 -37.36 20.49 1.79
N VAL A 271 -37.62 19.43 1.02
CA VAL A 271 -37.15 18.06 1.33
C VAL A 271 -35.63 18.02 1.45
N LEU A 272 -34.90 18.59 0.47
CA LEU A 272 -33.43 18.68 0.51
C LEU A 272 -32.91 19.54 1.68
N TYR A 273 -33.66 20.55 2.11
CA TYR A 273 -33.33 21.31 3.32
C TYR A 273 -33.40 20.44 4.58
N PHE A 274 -34.40 19.57 4.73
CA PHE A 274 -34.48 18.64 5.86
C PHE A 274 -33.37 17.59 5.85
N VAL A 275 -33.03 17.04 4.68
CA VAL A 275 -31.87 16.15 4.49
C VAL A 275 -30.60 16.78 5.08
N ASN A 276 -30.35 18.06 4.78
CA ASN A 276 -29.20 18.81 5.30
C ASN A 276 -29.33 19.15 6.79
N LYS A 277 -30.53 19.52 7.25
CA LYS A 277 -30.82 19.89 8.64
C LYS A 277 -30.53 18.75 9.63
N HIS A 278 -30.85 17.51 9.28
CA HIS A 278 -30.69 16.34 10.16
C HIS A 278 -29.31 15.68 10.10
N LEU A 279 -28.38 16.09 9.22
CA LEU A 279 -27.02 15.51 9.18
C LEU A 279 -26.35 15.39 10.58
N PRO A 280 -26.46 16.37 11.51
CA PRO A 280 -25.85 16.27 12.83
C PRO A 280 -26.32 15.10 13.71
N VAL A 281 -27.43 14.42 13.38
CA VAL A 281 -27.85 13.16 14.02
C VAL A 281 -26.74 12.11 13.90
N ILE A 282 -26.20 11.97 12.68
CA ILE A 282 -25.18 10.98 12.36
C ILE A 282 -23.88 11.28 13.12
N TRP A 283 -23.44 12.55 13.17
CA TRP A 283 -22.28 12.94 13.99
C TRP A 283 -22.50 12.63 15.48
N ARG A 284 -23.68 12.95 16.04
CA ARG A 284 -23.99 12.73 17.46
C ARG A 284 -23.98 11.26 17.86
N LYS A 285 -24.40 10.35 16.97
CA LYS A 285 -24.53 8.92 17.28
C LYS A 285 -23.36 8.06 16.79
N ALA A 286 -22.85 8.30 15.59
CA ALA A 286 -21.74 7.56 15.00
C ALA A 286 -20.36 8.12 15.40
N GLY A 287 -20.26 9.40 15.74
CA GLY A 287 -18.98 10.10 15.87
C GLY A 287 -18.25 10.33 14.54
N LEU A 288 -18.91 10.03 13.41
CA LEU A 288 -18.41 10.21 12.04
C LEU A 288 -18.98 11.47 11.42
N LYS A 289 -18.15 12.30 10.79
CA LYS A 289 -18.59 13.55 10.18
C LYS A 289 -19.39 13.26 8.91
N PRO A 290 -20.69 13.59 8.86
CA PRO A 290 -21.51 13.37 7.68
C PRO A 290 -21.08 14.32 6.56
N ILE A 291 -20.92 13.79 5.35
CA ILE A 291 -20.64 14.54 4.13
C ILE A 291 -21.67 14.14 3.08
N LEU A 292 -22.53 15.07 2.71
CA LEU A 292 -23.57 14.82 1.70
C LEU A 292 -22.95 14.90 0.30
N ASN A 293 -22.66 13.75 -0.29
CA ASN A 293 -22.03 13.65 -1.62
C ASN A 293 -23.05 13.86 -2.76
N ASN A 294 -24.27 13.34 -2.58
CA ASN A 294 -25.38 13.57 -3.50
C ASN A 294 -26.69 13.60 -2.71
N ALA A 295 -27.61 14.48 -3.10
CA ALA A 295 -28.95 14.51 -2.56
C ALA A 295 -29.94 14.90 -3.66
N GLN A 296 -30.90 14.02 -3.95
CA GLN A 296 -31.93 14.24 -4.94
C GLN A 296 -33.31 14.05 -4.30
N ALA A 297 -34.22 14.97 -4.58
CA ALA A 297 -35.62 14.84 -4.28
C ALA A 297 -36.39 14.97 -5.61
N ARG A 298 -37.27 14.02 -5.91
CA ARG A 298 -38.16 14.06 -7.08
C ARG A 298 -39.61 13.97 -6.60
N ILE A 299 -40.41 14.99 -6.91
CA ILE A 299 -41.83 15.05 -6.54
C ILE A 299 -42.66 15.15 -7.82
N ILE A 300 -43.33 14.04 -8.17
CA ILE A 300 -44.16 13.93 -9.39
C ILE A 300 -45.66 14.08 -9.06
N ALA A 301 -46.51 14.25 -10.07
CA ALA A 301 -47.96 14.24 -9.86
C ALA A 301 -48.47 12.81 -9.65
N PRO A 302 -49.60 12.59 -8.96
CA PRO A 302 -50.17 11.26 -8.82
C PRO A 302 -50.55 10.69 -10.19
N GLY A 303 -49.97 9.54 -10.56
CA GLY A 303 -50.23 8.89 -11.84
C GLY A 303 -49.40 9.41 -13.02
N GLU A 304 -48.52 10.42 -12.85
CA GLU A 304 -47.36 10.53 -13.73
C GLU A 304 -46.55 9.22 -13.56
N PRO A 305 -46.14 8.53 -14.64
CA PRO A 305 -45.20 7.44 -14.51
C PRO A 305 -43.93 7.98 -13.84
N GLU A 306 -43.26 7.15 -13.06
CA GLU A 306 -41.85 7.40 -12.74
C GLU A 306 -41.08 7.29 -14.06
N GLU A 307 -40.98 8.42 -14.77
CA GLU A 307 -39.87 8.62 -15.67
C GLU A 307 -38.62 8.48 -14.82
N GLU A 308 -38.04 7.29 -14.87
CA GLU A 308 -36.61 7.14 -14.96
C GLU A 308 -36.11 8.06 -16.08
N LYS A 309 -35.97 9.35 -15.75
CA LYS A 309 -34.85 10.14 -16.23
C LYS A 309 -33.59 9.49 -15.66
N LYS A 310 -33.25 8.37 -16.30
CA LYS A 310 -31.99 8.20 -16.99
C LYS A 310 -31.75 9.45 -17.87
N GLU A 311 -31.43 10.57 -17.22
CA GLU A 311 -30.23 11.28 -17.64
C GLU A 311 -29.17 10.20 -17.83
N LYS A 312 -28.43 10.22 -18.94
CA LYS A 312 -27.56 9.11 -19.32
C LYS A 312 -26.50 8.86 -18.24
N GLU A 313 -26.87 8.05 -17.25
CA GLU A 313 -26.02 7.03 -16.72
C GLU A 313 -25.62 6.22 -17.95
N GLU A 314 -24.45 6.57 -18.48
CA GLU A 314 -23.55 5.52 -18.90
C GLU A 314 -23.54 4.54 -17.73
N VAL A 315 -24.32 3.47 -17.89
CA VAL A 315 -24.18 2.28 -17.06
C VAL A 315 -22.80 1.76 -17.41
N VAL A 316 -21.81 2.33 -16.72
CA VAL A 316 -20.54 1.70 -16.46
C VAL A 316 -20.88 0.51 -15.59
N VAL A 317 -21.43 -0.52 -16.25
CA VAL A 317 -21.22 -1.90 -15.87
C VAL A 317 -19.73 -1.94 -15.56
N PRO A 318 -19.32 -2.27 -14.33
CA PRO A 318 -17.92 -2.46 -14.02
C PRO A 318 -17.48 -3.75 -14.74
N ARG A 319 -17.36 -3.69 -16.07
CA ARG A 319 -16.50 -4.59 -16.82
C ARG A 319 -15.18 -4.48 -16.12
N ARG A 320 -14.79 -5.58 -15.48
CA ARG A 320 -13.61 -5.70 -14.62
C ARG A 320 -12.50 -4.84 -15.22
N VAL A 321 -11.94 -3.94 -14.41
CA VAL A 321 -10.69 -3.29 -14.80
C VAL A 321 -9.74 -4.42 -15.15
N GLU A 322 -9.20 -4.40 -16.37
CA GLU A 322 -8.19 -5.37 -16.79
C GLU A 322 -7.11 -5.36 -15.70
N SER A 323 -6.65 -6.53 -15.25
CA SER A 323 -5.82 -6.72 -14.05
C SER A 323 -4.54 -5.89 -14.00
N ASN A 324 -4.21 -5.27 -15.12
CA ASN A 324 -3.00 -4.57 -15.44
C ASN A 324 -3.18 -3.04 -15.35
N ILE A 325 -4.40 -2.50 -15.18
CA ILE A 325 -4.65 -1.06 -15.09
C ILE A 325 -5.11 -0.69 -13.67
N ILE A 326 -4.42 0.28 -13.05
CA ILE A 326 -4.77 0.85 -11.75
C ILE A 326 -4.98 2.36 -11.92
N VAL A 327 -6.07 2.90 -11.37
CA VAL A 327 -6.37 4.34 -11.38
C VAL A 327 -6.62 4.82 -9.97
N GLU A 328 -5.71 5.66 -9.49
CA GLU A 328 -5.76 6.32 -8.19
C GLU A 328 -6.18 7.78 -8.42
N ALA A 329 -7.41 8.10 -8.04
CA ALA A 329 -7.99 9.41 -8.27
C ALA A 329 -9.11 9.66 -7.26
N HIS A 330 -9.40 10.93 -6.98
CA HIS A 330 -10.54 11.32 -6.15
C HIS A 330 -11.85 10.77 -6.76
N GLU A 331 -12.75 10.22 -5.93
CA GLU A 331 -13.90 9.41 -6.40
C GLU A 331 -14.80 10.13 -7.41
N SER A 332 -14.99 11.44 -7.25
CA SER A 332 -15.79 12.26 -8.18
C SER A 332 -15.22 12.40 -9.59
N ILE A 333 -13.94 12.11 -9.80
CA ILE A 333 -13.27 12.13 -11.12
C ILE A 333 -12.77 10.75 -11.54
N LYS A 334 -12.64 9.80 -10.61
CA LYS A 334 -12.14 8.44 -10.84
C LYS A 334 -12.85 7.70 -11.98
N PRO A 335 -14.19 7.79 -12.19
CA PRO A 335 -14.85 7.18 -13.33
C PRO A 335 -14.33 7.70 -14.68
N TYR A 336 -14.18 9.03 -14.82
CA TYR A 336 -13.67 9.65 -16.03
C TYR A 336 -12.24 9.17 -16.33
N PHE A 337 -11.33 9.30 -15.36
CA PHE A 337 -9.94 8.86 -15.55
C PHE A 337 -9.83 7.34 -15.72
N SER A 338 -10.76 6.53 -15.20
CA SER A 338 -10.81 5.08 -15.43
C SER A 338 -11.24 4.71 -16.85
N THR A 339 -12.17 5.46 -17.45
CA THR A 339 -12.54 5.31 -18.87
C THR A 339 -11.37 5.69 -19.77
N TYR A 340 -10.75 6.85 -19.53
CA TYR A 340 -9.60 7.31 -20.33
C TYR A 340 -8.36 6.43 -20.14
N ALA A 341 -8.11 5.85 -18.95
CA ALA A 341 -7.00 4.93 -18.72
C ALA A 341 -7.03 3.73 -19.68
N ARG A 342 -8.21 3.19 -20.00
CA ARG A 342 -8.34 2.07 -20.97
C ARG A 342 -8.02 2.49 -22.40
N VAL A 343 -8.29 3.74 -22.75
CA VAL A 343 -7.96 4.31 -24.07
C VAL A 343 -6.46 4.57 -24.16
N ILE A 344 -5.90 5.24 -23.15
CA ILE A 344 -4.45 5.49 -22.99
C ILE A 344 -3.65 4.17 -23.07
N PHE A 345 -4.08 3.13 -22.36
CA PHE A 345 -3.44 1.81 -22.37
C PHE A 345 -3.39 1.22 -23.80
N LYS A 346 -4.52 1.26 -24.53
CA LYS A 346 -4.60 0.74 -25.91
C LYS A 346 -3.81 1.58 -26.91
N ASP A 347 -3.79 2.89 -26.75
CA ASP A 347 -3.02 3.78 -27.62
C ASP A 347 -1.52 3.57 -27.43
N ILE A 348 -1.07 3.31 -26.20
CA ILE A 348 0.34 2.99 -25.91
C ILE A 348 0.70 1.59 -26.44
N GLN A 349 -0.16 0.57 -26.26
CA GLN A 349 0.05 -0.74 -26.90
C GLN A 349 0.10 -0.65 -28.43
N SER A 350 -0.79 0.15 -29.03
CA SER A 350 -0.82 0.39 -30.49
C SER A 350 0.43 1.12 -31.01
N ALA A 351 1.21 1.73 -30.12
CA ALA A 351 2.47 2.40 -30.45
C ALA A 351 3.71 1.50 -30.30
N GLY A 352 3.54 0.19 -30.05
CA GLY A 352 4.64 -0.78 -29.98
C GLY A 352 5.25 -0.97 -28.59
N ILE A 353 4.54 -0.55 -27.54
CA ILE A 353 4.94 -0.75 -26.14
C ILE A 353 3.95 -1.72 -25.52
N ASP A 354 4.34 -2.99 -25.31
CA ASP A 354 3.51 -3.93 -24.57
C ASP A 354 3.50 -3.58 -23.07
N ILE A 355 2.34 -3.72 -22.43
CA ILE A 355 2.09 -3.17 -21.09
C ILE A 355 1.66 -4.28 -20.14
N GLU A 356 2.56 -4.62 -19.23
CA GLU A 356 2.30 -5.58 -18.16
C GLU A 356 1.48 -4.93 -17.03
N LYS A 357 1.77 -3.66 -16.71
CA LYS A 357 1.04 -2.90 -15.69
C LYS A 357 1.09 -1.40 -15.96
N MET A 358 0.01 -0.69 -15.62
CA MET A 358 -0.12 0.75 -15.76
C MET A 358 -0.83 1.33 -14.53
N LEU A 359 -0.21 2.28 -13.85
CA LEU A 359 -0.76 3.06 -12.74
C LEU A 359 -0.95 4.51 -13.18
N LEU A 360 -2.16 5.03 -13.00
CA LEU A 360 -2.53 6.42 -13.28
C LEU A 360 -2.94 7.11 -11.97
N ASP A 361 -2.06 7.94 -11.41
CA ASP A 361 -2.25 8.67 -10.15
C ASP A 361 -2.59 10.15 -10.45
N ILE A 362 -3.81 10.54 -10.08
CA ILE A 362 -4.42 11.84 -10.39
C ILE A 362 -4.51 12.70 -9.12
N LYS A 363 -3.65 13.73 -9.05
CA LYS A 363 -3.58 14.66 -7.90
C LYS A 363 -4.36 15.95 -8.17
N GLY A 364 -4.72 16.64 -7.09
CA GLY A 364 -5.40 17.94 -7.15
C GLY A 364 -6.93 17.88 -7.27
N ARG A 365 -7.61 18.93 -6.78
CA ARG A 365 -9.10 19.03 -6.74
C ARG A 365 -9.70 20.04 -7.73
N ARG A 366 -8.98 21.13 -8.02
CA ARG A 366 -9.38 22.20 -8.94
C ARG A 366 -8.70 22.08 -10.30
N GLU A 367 -7.39 21.90 -10.25
CA GLU A 367 -6.55 21.49 -11.38
C GLU A 367 -6.14 20.03 -11.11
N HIS A 368 -6.00 19.23 -12.16
CA HIS A 368 -5.71 17.80 -12.04
C HIS A 368 -4.37 17.45 -12.68
N GLU A 369 -3.47 16.87 -11.90
CA GLU A 369 -2.14 16.45 -12.36
C GLU A 369 -2.11 14.94 -12.57
N ILE A 370 -1.85 14.53 -13.81
CA ILE A 370 -1.66 13.14 -14.21
C ILE A 370 -0.22 12.73 -13.95
N ASN A 371 -0.06 11.68 -13.14
CA ASN A 371 1.18 10.94 -12.96
C ASN A 371 0.97 9.53 -13.53
N LEU A 372 1.82 9.12 -14.48
CA LEU A 372 1.78 7.77 -15.06
C LEU A 372 3.01 6.97 -14.61
N THR A 373 2.80 5.77 -14.08
CA THR A 373 3.85 4.75 -13.95
C THR A 373 3.48 3.55 -14.80
N LEU A 374 4.37 3.12 -15.69
CA LEU A 374 4.12 2.04 -16.64
C LEU A 374 5.25 1.01 -16.58
N TRP A 375 4.86 -0.27 -16.51
CA TRP A 375 5.73 -1.44 -16.58
C TRP A 375 5.40 -2.24 -17.83
N GLY A 376 6.41 -2.62 -18.60
CA GLY A 376 6.19 -3.25 -19.90
C GLY A 376 7.45 -3.53 -20.70
N LYS A 377 7.26 -3.81 -21.99
CA LYS A 377 8.33 -4.15 -22.95
C LYS A 377 8.18 -3.28 -24.19
N ALA A 378 9.27 -2.71 -24.68
CA ALA A 378 9.28 -1.90 -25.90
C ALA A 378 10.15 -2.58 -26.95
N SER A 379 9.52 -3.23 -27.93
CA SER A 379 10.22 -3.95 -28.99
C SER A 379 10.74 -2.97 -30.04
N GLY A 380 12.05 -2.72 -30.03
CA GLY A 380 12.73 -1.93 -31.07
C GLY A 380 12.61 -0.41 -30.96
N ILE A 381 12.21 0.13 -29.79
CA ILE A 381 12.11 1.57 -29.51
C ILE A 381 12.97 1.88 -28.28
N SER A 382 13.80 2.93 -28.32
CA SER A 382 14.60 3.32 -27.15
C SER A 382 13.71 3.86 -26.02
N LYS A 383 14.20 3.80 -24.77
CA LYS A 383 13.45 4.32 -23.62
C LYS A 383 13.05 5.80 -23.77
N GLU A 384 13.93 6.62 -24.36
CA GLU A 384 13.71 8.05 -24.59
C GLU A 384 12.63 8.30 -25.66
N GLU A 385 12.64 7.52 -26.75
CA GLU A 385 11.60 7.57 -27.79
C GLU A 385 10.25 7.08 -27.25
N ALA A 386 10.25 5.99 -26.48
CA ALA A 386 9.06 5.48 -25.81
C ALA A 386 8.47 6.51 -24.83
N GLU A 387 9.31 7.21 -24.05
CA GLU A 387 8.87 8.28 -23.16
C GLU A 387 8.28 9.47 -23.92
N GLY A 388 8.86 9.82 -25.07
CA GLY A 388 8.33 10.85 -25.98
C GLY A 388 6.96 10.48 -26.56
N VAL A 389 6.79 9.22 -26.98
CA VAL A 389 5.51 8.67 -27.49
C VAL A 389 4.44 8.67 -26.40
N VAL A 390 4.74 8.13 -25.22
CA VAL A 390 3.81 8.07 -24.08
C VAL A 390 3.43 9.48 -23.61
N ASN A 391 4.38 10.40 -23.49
CA ASN A 391 4.09 11.80 -23.15
C ASN A 391 3.16 12.48 -24.18
N LYS A 392 3.32 12.19 -25.47
CA LYS A 392 2.47 12.73 -26.53
C LYS A 392 1.03 12.24 -26.40
N ILE A 393 0.85 10.92 -26.17
CA ILE A 393 -0.46 10.28 -25.96
C ILE A 393 -1.13 10.88 -24.70
N LEU A 394 -0.43 10.91 -23.57
CA LEU A 394 -0.96 11.49 -22.31
C LEU A 394 -1.33 12.97 -22.46
N ARG A 395 -0.53 13.79 -23.15
CA ARG A 395 -0.83 15.22 -23.36
C ARG A 395 -2.02 15.45 -24.28
N GLN A 396 -2.31 14.53 -25.20
CA GLN A 396 -3.55 14.55 -25.98
C GLN A 396 -4.74 14.25 -25.07
N HIS A 397 -4.72 13.11 -24.37
CA HIS A 397 -5.81 12.69 -23.48
C HIS A 397 -6.07 13.70 -22.35
N ALA A 398 -5.03 14.30 -21.75
CA ALA A 398 -5.18 15.35 -20.74
C ALA A 398 -6.01 16.55 -21.26
N ARG A 399 -5.83 16.96 -22.53
CA ARG A 399 -6.63 18.04 -23.14
C ARG A 399 -8.07 17.63 -23.40
N GLU A 400 -8.30 16.38 -23.75
CA GLU A 400 -9.65 15.83 -23.99
C GLU A 400 -10.42 15.69 -22.66
N ILE A 401 -9.79 15.12 -21.63
CA ILE A 401 -10.31 15.05 -20.26
C ILE A 401 -10.58 16.45 -19.70
N GLY A 402 -9.65 17.41 -19.89
CA GLY A 402 -9.83 18.78 -19.43
C GLY A 402 -11.02 19.50 -20.07
N ARG A 403 -11.29 19.23 -21.36
CA ARG A 403 -12.51 19.70 -22.04
C ARG A 403 -13.77 19.03 -21.48
N ALA A 404 -13.74 17.71 -21.27
CA ALA A 404 -14.88 16.96 -20.74
C ALA A 404 -15.25 17.36 -19.30
N LEU A 405 -14.26 17.61 -18.45
CA LEU A 405 -14.44 18.04 -17.06
C LEU A 405 -14.60 19.56 -16.88
N ASN A 406 -14.42 20.35 -17.95
CA ASN A 406 -14.29 21.80 -17.91
C ASN A 406 -13.29 22.30 -16.85
N LYS A 407 -12.11 21.66 -16.81
CA LYS A 407 -11.04 21.89 -15.82
C LYS A 407 -9.66 21.84 -16.48
N TYR A 408 -8.67 22.44 -15.82
CA TYR A 408 -7.28 22.32 -16.25
C TYR A 408 -6.73 20.96 -15.83
N VAL A 409 -6.14 20.23 -16.78
CA VAL A 409 -5.55 18.90 -16.60
C VAL A 409 -4.18 18.87 -17.26
N THR A 410 -3.15 18.49 -16.51
CA THR A 410 -1.75 18.53 -16.93
C THR A 410 -1.07 17.19 -16.69
N VAL A 411 -0.07 16.85 -17.51
CA VAL A 411 0.82 15.70 -17.27
C VAL A 411 2.00 16.21 -16.46
N HIS A 412 2.20 15.67 -15.25
CA HIS A 412 3.24 16.12 -14.31
C HIS A 412 4.46 15.19 -14.33
N ARG A 413 4.25 13.87 -14.19
CA ARG A 413 5.33 12.87 -14.18
C ARG A 413 4.95 11.65 -15.04
N VAL A 414 5.93 11.11 -15.76
CA VAL A 414 5.83 9.86 -16.52
C VAL A 414 7.03 9.00 -16.13
N GLU A 415 6.78 7.79 -15.67
CA GLU A 415 7.81 6.83 -15.27
C GLU A 415 7.66 5.54 -16.07
N LEU A 416 8.65 5.27 -16.92
CA LEU A 416 8.69 4.06 -17.73
C LEU A 416 9.70 3.04 -17.15
N HIS A 417 9.18 1.89 -16.76
CA HIS A 417 9.92 0.69 -16.39
C HIS A 417 9.81 -0.31 -17.56
N LEU A 418 10.60 -0.06 -18.60
CA LEU A 418 10.65 -0.93 -19.78
C LEU A 418 11.78 -1.95 -19.61
N GLU A 419 11.45 -3.23 -19.78
CA GLU A 419 12.45 -4.27 -19.99
C GLU A 419 12.91 -4.22 -21.46
N GLU A 420 14.22 -4.20 -21.67
CA GLU A 420 14.79 -4.27 -23.03
C GLU A 420 14.72 -5.72 -23.55
N GLU A 421 13.94 -5.92 -24.61
CA GLU A 421 13.86 -7.20 -25.32
C GLU A 421 15.14 -7.42 -26.17
N ASN A 422 16.24 -7.74 -25.48
CA ASN A 422 17.54 -7.99 -26.09
C ASN A 422 17.56 -9.33 -26.85
N VAL A 423 17.20 -9.26 -28.14
CA VAL A 423 17.46 -10.19 -29.25
C VAL A 423 17.90 -11.61 -28.85
N SER A 424 16.96 -12.55 -28.90
CA SER A 424 17.03 -13.90 -28.31
C SER A 424 18.09 -14.88 -28.85
N GLY A 425 18.99 -14.48 -29.75
CA GLY A 425 19.94 -15.40 -30.40
C GLY A 425 21.20 -15.75 -29.60
N VAL A 426 21.63 -14.87 -28.67
CA VAL A 426 22.92 -15.03 -27.96
C VAL A 426 22.72 -15.57 -26.54
N ALA A 427 21.61 -15.24 -25.88
CA ALA A 427 21.31 -15.69 -24.53
C ALA A 427 21.16 -17.22 -24.46
N GLU A 428 20.50 -17.87 -25.42
CA GLU A 428 20.35 -19.32 -25.44
C GLU A 428 21.69 -20.06 -25.57
N GLN A 429 22.65 -19.52 -26.35
CA GLN A 429 24.00 -20.10 -26.45
C GLN A 429 24.85 -19.88 -25.20
N ILE A 430 24.59 -18.82 -24.44
CA ILE A 430 25.25 -18.59 -23.14
C ILE A 430 24.62 -19.47 -22.06
N ILE A 431 23.29 -19.62 -22.06
CA ILE A 431 22.57 -20.49 -21.12
C ILE A 431 22.89 -21.96 -21.38
N SER A 432 22.94 -22.43 -22.63
CA SER A 432 23.31 -23.83 -22.92
C SER A 432 24.73 -24.14 -22.47
N LYS A 433 25.70 -23.26 -22.77
CA LYS A 433 27.09 -23.41 -22.31
C LYS A 433 27.23 -23.28 -20.80
N LYS A 434 26.39 -22.46 -20.16
CA LYS A 434 26.36 -22.33 -18.71
C LYS A 434 25.78 -23.58 -18.05
N GLU A 435 24.71 -24.16 -18.59
CA GLU A 435 24.18 -25.45 -18.12
C GLU A 435 25.14 -26.62 -18.36
N GLU A 436 25.85 -26.64 -19.49
CA GLU A 436 26.89 -27.64 -19.77
C GLU A 436 28.05 -27.51 -18.76
N LEU A 437 28.52 -26.28 -18.51
CA LEU A 437 29.53 -25.99 -17.47
C LEU A 437 29.01 -26.32 -16.06
N GLU A 438 27.77 -26.00 -15.72
CA GLU A 438 27.18 -26.32 -14.42
C GLU A 438 27.03 -27.83 -14.23
N LYS A 439 26.67 -28.60 -15.27
CA LYS A 439 26.62 -30.07 -15.23
C LYS A 439 28.03 -30.70 -15.17
N GLU A 440 29.01 -30.12 -15.86
CA GLU A 440 30.41 -30.58 -15.80
C GLU A 440 31.05 -30.27 -14.44
N ILE A 441 30.77 -29.09 -13.87
CA ILE A 441 31.15 -28.72 -12.50
C ILE A 441 30.42 -29.59 -11.47
N GLU A 442 29.11 -29.84 -11.60
CA GLU A 442 28.37 -30.71 -10.68
C GLU A 442 28.92 -32.15 -10.73
N LYS A 443 29.29 -32.65 -11.92
CA LYS A 443 29.94 -33.96 -12.06
C LYS A 443 31.30 -33.99 -11.37
N LEU A 444 32.17 -33.00 -11.60
CA LEU A 444 33.49 -32.90 -10.95
C LEU A 444 33.39 -32.72 -9.43
N LEU A 445 32.35 -32.02 -8.94
CA LEU A 445 32.11 -31.82 -7.50
C LEU A 445 31.49 -33.05 -6.82
N ARG A 446 30.65 -33.83 -7.51
CA ARG A 446 30.20 -35.14 -7.01
C ARG A 446 31.34 -36.16 -6.99
N GLU A 447 32.22 -36.16 -7.99
CA GLU A 447 33.45 -36.97 -8.00
C GLU A 447 34.44 -36.55 -6.89
N ALA A 448 34.33 -35.31 -6.37
CA ALA A 448 35.10 -34.79 -5.23
C ALA A 448 34.41 -34.93 -3.85
N GLY A 449 33.15 -35.37 -3.79
CA GLY A 449 32.48 -35.79 -2.54
C GLY A 449 32.08 -34.68 -1.56
N VAL A 450 31.58 -33.54 -2.03
CA VAL A 450 31.15 -32.41 -1.15
C VAL A 450 29.63 -32.21 -1.17
N GLU A 451 28.96 -32.57 -0.07
CA GLU A 451 27.55 -32.26 0.20
C GLU A 451 27.44 -31.19 1.30
N GLU A 452 27.32 -29.90 0.94
CA GLU A 452 26.66 -28.80 1.71
C GLU A 452 27.01 -27.43 1.08
N LEU A 453 26.01 -26.67 0.61
CA LEU A 453 26.23 -25.49 -0.25
C LEU A 453 25.61 -24.16 0.22
N SER A 454 24.84 -24.13 1.32
CA SER A 454 24.12 -22.92 1.74
C SER A 454 24.99 -21.85 2.40
N TYR A 455 26.07 -22.21 3.09
CA TYR A 455 26.95 -21.24 3.77
C TYR A 455 28.00 -20.59 2.84
N ILE A 456 28.42 -21.30 1.78
CA ILE A 456 29.54 -20.88 0.92
C ILE A 456 29.17 -19.67 0.04
N THR A 457 27.89 -19.43 -0.24
CA THR A 457 27.44 -18.37 -1.15
C THR A 457 27.52 -16.96 -0.55
N GLU A 458 27.24 -16.76 0.74
CA GLU A 458 27.41 -15.43 1.36
C GLU A 458 28.87 -15.07 1.60
N GLU A 459 29.70 -16.02 2.06
CA GLU A 459 31.13 -15.77 2.25
C GLU A 459 31.83 -15.48 0.92
N LYS A 460 31.59 -16.27 -0.14
CA LYS A 460 32.13 -15.97 -1.47
C LYS A 460 31.60 -14.67 -2.05
N LYS A 461 30.35 -14.29 -1.76
CA LYS A 461 29.81 -12.99 -2.20
C LYS A 461 30.57 -11.83 -1.52
N ARG A 462 30.82 -11.91 -0.21
CA ARG A 462 31.65 -10.92 0.51
C ARG A 462 33.09 -10.91 0.02
N GLU A 463 33.69 -12.07 -0.24
CA GLU A 463 35.05 -12.18 -0.77
C GLU A 463 35.18 -11.56 -2.18
N ILE A 464 34.18 -11.78 -3.05
CA ILE A 464 34.09 -11.15 -4.38
C ILE A 464 33.86 -9.65 -4.27
N GLU A 465 32.97 -9.19 -3.38
CA GLU A 465 32.72 -7.77 -3.13
C GLU A 465 33.98 -7.07 -2.61
N GLU A 466 34.66 -7.61 -1.59
CA GLU A 466 35.96 -7.09 -1.10
C GLU A 466 37.04 -7.06 -2.19
N THR A 467 37.10 -8.10 -3.03
CA THR A 467 38.10 -8.19 -4.10
C THR A 467 37.82 -7.16 -5.19
N LEU A 468 36.56 -6.97 -5.60
CA LEU A 468 36.16 -5.92 -6.56
C LEU A 468 36.38 -4.51 -6.00
N LEU A 469 36.07 -4.31 -4.72
CA LEU A 469 36.32 -3.06 -3.99
C LEU A 469 37.80 -2.68 -4.06
N LYS A 470 38.68 -3.59 -3.64
CA LYS A 470 40.14 -3.37 -3.58
C LYS A 470 40.80 -3.27 -4.96
N THR A 471 40.38 -4.06 -5.94
CA THR A 471 41.08 -4.16 -7.25
C THR A 471 40.61 -3.17 -8.31
N LYS A 472 39.35 -2.72 -8.28
CA LYS A 472 38.76 -1.89 -9.34
C LYS A 472 38.13 -0.59 -8.84
N ILE A 473 37.36 -0.64 -7.75
CA ILE A 473 36.55 0.49 -7.30
C ILE A 473 37.40 1.55 -6.59
N VAL A 474 38.26 1.14 -5.64
CA VAL A 474 39.13 2.09 -4.91
C VAL A 474 40.02 2.92 -5.86
N PRO A 475 40.75 2.31 -6.84
CA PRO A 475 41.53 3.10 -7.81
C PRO A 475 40.69 4.09 -8.64
N ALA A 476 39.49 3.69 -9.06
CA ALA A 476 38.58 4.57 -9.81
C ALA A 476 38.12 5.76 -8.95
N ILE A 477 37.81 5.51 -7.69
CA ILE A 477 37.39 6.55 -6.73
C ILE A 477 38.53 7.51 -6.38
N GLU A 478 39.74 7.01 -6.19
CA GLU A 478 40.91 7.86 -5.95
C GLU A 478 41.20 8.76 -7.17
N GLU A 479 41.11 8.22 -8.39
CA GLU A 479 41.26 9.01 -9.61
C GLU A 479 40.13 10.03 -9.79
N MET A 480 38.88 9.67 -9.48
CA MET A 480 37.75 10.59 -9.46
C MET A 480 37.98 11.76 -8.50
N ARG A 481 38.33 11.47 -7.24
CA ARG A 481 38.62 12.48 -6.23
C ARG A 481 39.75 13.41 -6.70
N ARG A 482 40.81 12.86 -7.32
CA ARG A 482 41.94 13.63 -7.86
C ARG A 482 41.57 14.50 -9.06
N ARG A 483 40.70 14.03 -9.96
CA ARG A 483 40.19 14.81 -11.11
C ARG A 483 39.26 15.91 -10.67
N LEU A 484 38.28 15.60 -9.80
CA LEU A 484 37.38 16.60 -9.22
C LEU A 484 38.16 17.71 -8.52
N GLN A 485 39.11 17.37 -7.63
CA GLN A 485 39.89 18.38 -6.92
C GLN A 485 40.68 19.30 -7.88
N ARG A 486 41.19 18.76 -8.99
CA ARG A 486 41.91 19.53 -10.02
C ARG A 486 40.96 20.47 -10.79
N GLU A 487 39.92 19.92 -11.41
CA GLU A 487 39.02 20.70 -12.27
C GLU A 487 38.19 21.73 -11.48
N LEU A 488 37.80 21.41 -10.23
CA LEU A 488 37.14 22.36 -9.35
C LEU A 488 38.07 23.52 -8.92
N THR A 489 39.39 23.27 -8.79
CA THR A 489 40.39 24.31 -8.51
C THR A 489 40.62 25.22 -9.73
N GLU A 490 40.47 24.70 -10.94
CA GLU A 490 40.66 25.42 -12.21
C GLU A 490 39.42 26.23 -12.64
N LEU A 491 38.33 26.23 -11.87
CA LEU A 491 37.11 26.96 -12.22
C LEU A 491 37.38 28.47 -12.41
N PRO A 492 36.88 29.08 -13.51
CA PRO A 492 37.16 30.49 -13.80
C PRO A 492 36.40 31.45 -12.88
N ASN A 493 35.23 31.01 -12.40
CA ASN A 493 34.20 31.84 -11.77
C ASN A 493 34.21 31.80 -10.23
N SER A 494 35.02 30.92 -9.65
CA SER A 494 35.07 30.68 -8.20
C SER A 494 36.49 30.40 -7.74
N VAL A 495 36.69 30.37 -6.43
CA VAL A 495 37.91 29.87 -5.79
C VAL A 495 37.52 28.67 -4.93
N PHE A 496 37.98 27.48 -5.33
CA PHE A 496 37.80 26.25 -4.56
C PHE A 496 38.51 26.35 -3.21
N ARG A 497 37.83 25.96 -2.13
CA ARG A 497 38.42 25.87 -0.78
C ARG A 497 38.70 24.44 -0.36
N TRP A 498 37.66 23.61 -0.38
CA TRP A 498 37.71 22.23 0.09
C TRP A 498 36.56 21.42 -0.50
N MET A 499 36.75 20.11 -0.47
CA MET A 499 35.79 19.10 -0.89
C MET A 499 35.83 17.97 0.12
N ASN A 500 34.67 17.52 0.59
CA ASN A 500 34.50 16.19 1.11
C ASN A 500 33.87 15.31 0.02
N PHE A 501 34.30 14.06 -0.08
CA PHE A 501 33.89 13.14 -1.13
C PHE A 501 33.74 11.75 -0.53
N ASP A 502 32.50 11.31 -0.38
CA ASP A 502 32.14 10.04 0.23
C ASP A 502 31.52 9.11 -0.81
N TRP A 503 31.59 7.80 -0.59
CA TRP A 503 31.11 6.81 -1.57
C TRP A 503 30.66 5.51 -0.90
N GLU A 504 29.75 4.81 -1.57
CA GLU A 504 29.20 3.51 -1.14
C GLU A 504 29.07 2.60 -2.37
N PHE A 505 29.47 1.34 -2.27
CA PHE A 505 29.22 0.35 -3.32
C PHE A 505 27.98 -0.48 -2.98
N LYS A 506 26.99 -0.47 -3.86
CA LYS A 506 25.71 -1.16 -3.65
C LYS A 506 25.18 -1.74 -4.95
N GLY A 507 24.94 -3.05 -4.96
CA GLY A 507 24.33 -3.74 -6.10
C GLY A 507 25.09 -3.57 -7.43
N GLY A 508 26.43 -3.61 -7.40
CA GLY A 508 27.26 -3.43 -8.60
C GLY A 508 27.49 -1.98 -9.03
N THR A 509 26.85 -1.00 -8.38
CA THR A 509 27.00 0.45 -8.68
C THR A 509 27.72 1.17 -7.54
N VAL A 510 28.58 2.12 -7.89
CA VAL A 510 29.20 3.03 -6.93
C VAL A 510 28.36 4.30 -6.82
N LEU A 511 27.84 4.57 -5.64
CA LEU A 511 27.14 5.80 -5.29
C LEU A 511 28.16 6.78 -4.71
N VAL A 512 28.15 8.04 -5.16
CA VAL A 512 29.08 9.07 -4.69
C VAL A 512 28.31 10.27 -4.15
N ASP A 513 28.80 10.83 -3.04
CA ASP A 513 28.31 12.07 -2.44
C ASP A 513 29.42 13.12 -2.45
N LEU A 514 29.08 14.33 -2.89
CA LEU A 514 29.99 15.46 -2.95
C LEU A 514 29.52 16.57 -2.01
N GLU A 515 30.39 17.03 -1.11
CA GLU A 515 30.22 18.31 -0.43
C GLU A 515 31.40 19.21 -0.81
N ALA A 516 31.16 20.40 -1.37
CA ALA A 516 32.23 21.27 -1.84
C ALA A 516 31.98 22.73 -1.51
N SER A 517 33.03 23.46 -1.13
CA SER A 517 32.94 24.88 -0.76
C SER A 517 33.80 25.78 -1.62
N PHE A 518 33.23 26.93 -1.99
CA PHE A 518 33.80 27.89 -2.93
C PHE A 518 33.61 29.32 -2.42
N ASP A 519 34.59 30.19 -2.69
CA ASP A 519 34.37 31.64 -2.64
C ASP A 519 34.04 32.16 -4.06
N LYS A 520 33.23 33.22 -4.15
CA LYS A 520 33.04 33.95 -5.42
C LYS A 520 34.32 34.68 -5.83
N ARG A 521 34.77 34.48 -7.07
CA ARG A 521 35.84 35.32 -7.65
C ARG A 521 35.23 36.66 -8.08
N SER A 522 35.82 37.78 -7.65
CA SER A 522 35.46 39.10 -8.15
C SER A 522 35.94 39.24 -9.60
N THR A 523 35.06 39.67 -10.50
CA THR A 523 35.42 39.94 -11.90
C THR A 523 35.20 41.40 -12.25
N LEU A 524 35.92 41.89 -13.26
CA LEU A 524 35.77 43.24 -13.80
C LEU A 524 34.37 43.52 -14.38
N LEU A 525 33.55 42.48 -14.59
CA LEU A 525 32.21 42.55 -15.17
C LEU A 525 31.08 42.44 -14.12
N GLY A 526 31.42 42.25 -12.85
CA GLY A 526 30.45 42.22 -11.74
C GLY A 526 30.58 41.02 -10.80
N ILE A 527 29.58 40.90 -9.91
CA ILE A 527 29.46 39.81 -8.95
C ILE A 527 28.83 38.60 -9.66
N ILE A 528 29.52 37.46 -9.63
CA ILE A 528 29.03 36.19 -10.18
C ILE A 528 27.91 35.66 -9.28
N SER A 529 26.82 35.19 -9.88
CA SER A 529 25.70 34.58 -9.16
C SER A 529 26.08 33.22 -8.57
N ASP A 530 25.51 32.87 -7.42
CA ASP A 530 25.69 31.55 -6.79
C ASP A 530 25.31 30.42 -7.75
N GLU A 531 24.21 30.61 -8.48
CA GLU A 531 23.72 29.61 -9.43
C GLU A 531 24.72 29.32 -10.55
N ARG A 532 25.49 30.32 -10.99
CA ARG A 532 26.49 30.09 -12.02
C ARG A 532 27.67 29.25 -11.51
N VAL A 533 28.07 29.46 -10.26
CA VAL A 533 29.10 28.62 -9.63
C VAL A 533 28.58 27.19 -9.44
N ARG A 534 27.31 27.00 -9.05
CA ARG A 534 26.69 25.66 -8.98
C ARG A 534 26.67 24.96 -10.35
N GLU A 535 26.20 25.64 -11.40
CA GLU A 535 26.20 25.10 -12.77
C GLU A 535 27.59 24.60 -13.20
N ASP A 536 28.63 25.41 -12.99
CA ASP A 536 29.98 25.09 -13.44
C ASP A 536 30.57 23.91 -12.65
N VAL A 537 30.29 23.81 -11.33
CA VAL A 537 30.66 22.67 -10.47
C VAL A 537 29.91 21.39 -10.88
N MET A 538 28.61 21.46 -11.13
CA MET A 538 27.81 20.30 -11.57
C MET A 538 28.31 19.76 -12.91
N LYS A 539 28.61 20.62 -13.88
CA LYS A 539 29.16 20.22 -15.19
C LYS A 539 30.51 19.51 -15.08
N VAL A 540 31.42 20.02 -14.24
CA VAL A 540 32.70 19.37 -13.95
C VAL A 540 32.47 17.98 -13.33
N MET A 541 31.57 17.88 -12.37
CA MET A 541 31.26 16.62 -11.69
C MET A 541 30.65 15.58 -12.62
N GLU A 542 29.62 15.94 -13.41
CA GLU A 542 29.02 15.03 -14.40
C GLU A 542 30.04 14.55 -15.44
N LYS A 543 30.89 15.45 -15.93
CA LYS A 543 31.99 15.13 -16.85
C LYS A 543 32.95 14.10 -16.22
N VAL A 544 33.49 14.38 -15.03
CA VAL A 544 34.46 13.49 -14.37
C VAL A 544 33.82 12.15 -14.00
N ILE A 545 32.55 12.12 -13.55
CA ILE A 545 31.81 10.88 -13.30
C ILE A 545 31.73 10.03 -14.56
N ARG A 546 31.33 10.63 -15.69
CA ARG A 546 31.21 9.92 -16.97
C ARG A 546 32.56 9.39 -17.48
N GLU A 547 33.62 10.20 -17.40
CA GLU A 547 34.97 9.81 -17.83
C GLU A 547 35.52 8.64 -17.00
N VAL A 548 35.51 8.75 -15.67
CA VAL A 548 36.04 7.68 -14.80
C VAL A 548 35.18 6.41 -14.86
N SER A 549 33.85 6.55 -14.97
CA SER A 549 32.93 5.41 -15.12
C SER A 549 33.23 4.62 -16.39
N ALA A 550 33.50 5.31 -17.50
CA ALA A 550 33.88 4.70 -18.78
C ALA A 550 35.30 4.10 -18.74
N GLU A 551 36.30 4.81 -18.23
CA GLU A 551 37.70 4.37 -18.18
C GLU A 551 37.90 3.10 -17.33
N HIS A 552 37.22 3.02 -16.19
CA HIS A 552 37.32 1.86 -15.29
C HIS A 552 36.27 0.78 -15.56
N ASN A 553 35.30 1.03 -16.46
CA ASN A 553 34.15 0.19 -16.74
C ASN A 553 33.36 -0.19 -15.46
N ILE A 554 33.04 0.83 -14.65
CA ILE A 554 32.28 0.72 -13.39
C ILE A 554 31.13 1.72 -13.47
N PRO A 555 29.86 1.32 -13.23
CA PRO A 555 28.77 2.28 -13.17
C PRO A 555 28.89 3.12 -11.89
N ILE A 556 29.04 4.44 -12.07
CA ILE A 556 29.13 5.42 -10.97
C ILE A 556 27.94 6.38 -11.09
N LYS A 557 27.25 6.64 -9.97
CA LYS A 557 26.11 7.56 -9.91
C LYS A 557 26.26 8.56 -8.77
N LEU A 558 26.01 9.82 -9.06
CA LEU A 558 25.86 10.86 -8.05
C LEU A 558 24.59 10.60 -7.21
N ARG A 559 24.74 10.56 -5.88
CA ARG A 559 23.63 10.45 -4.93
C ARG A 559 23.26 11.82 -4.34
N ASN A 560 24.25 12.57 -3.87
CA ASN A 560 24.06 13.93 -3.34
C ASN A 560 25.20 14.87 -3.74
N ALA A 561 24.87 16.17 -3.89
CA ALA A 561 25.84 17.22 -4.18
C ALA A 561 25.49 18.52 -3.42
N GLU A 562 26.19 18.81 -2.33
CA GLU A 562 26.01 20.03 -1.55
C GLU A 562 27.11 21.06 -1.87
N ILE A 563 26.73 22.22 -2.43
CA ILE A 563 27.68 23.25 -2.89
C ILE A 563 27.53 24.52 -2.03
N LYS A 564 28.52 24.76 -1.16
CA LYS A 564 28.58 25.85 -0.17
C LYS A 564 29.38 27.05 -0.68
N ILE A 565 28.67 28.04 -1.23
CA ILE A 565 29.26 29.25 -1.80
C ILE A 565 29.29 30.38 -0.76
N ARG A 566 30.36 31.18 -0.76
CA ARG A 566 30.60 32.33 0.12
C ARG A 566 30.90 33.61 -0.67
#